data_AF-A0A5M3PQ27-F1
#
_entry.id   AF-A0A5M3PQ27-F1
#
_cell.length_a   1.000
_cell.length_b   1.000
_cell.length_c   1.000
_cell.angle_alpha   90.00
_cell.angle_beta   90.00
_cell.angle_gamma   90.00
#
_symmetry.space_group_name_H-M   'P 1'
#
loop_
_entity.id
_entity.type
_entity.pdbx_description
1 polymer ?
#
loop_
_entity_poly.entity_id
_entity_poly.type
_entity_poly.pdbx_seq_one_letter_code
_entity_poly.pdbx_strand_id
1 'polypeptide(L)'
;MRSGIFIVVSALLVGCATHEQPISTATSTGEIVESSFDQKAVGENSLMTNQALKSYREGYVHATEHKAFAQSDVGAWSWKSNRTSVRYAIENSLKDCQRNNKRHEAEYPCKIINVDGKWVGEQ
;
A
#
# COMPACT_ATOMS: atom_id res chain seq x y z
N MET A 1 -39.65 -12.39 59.35
CA MET A 1 -39.44 -13.84 59.62
C MET A 1 -39.00 -14.47 58.30
N ARG A 2 -37.96 -15.28 58.15
CA ARG A 2 -36.95 -15.86 59.03
C ARG A 2 -35.83 -16.33 58.08
N SER A 3 -34.58 -16.07 58.43
CA SER A 3 -33.41 -16.64 57.78
C SER A 3 -33.47 -18.17 57.74
N GLY A 4 -32.97 -18.77 56.67
CA GLY A 4 -32.59 -20.18 56.62
C GLY A 4 -31.16 -20.29 56.13
N ILE A 5 -30.27 -20.79 56.99
CA ILE A 5 -28.87 -21.11 56.67
C ILE A 5 -28.68 -22.62 56.81
N PHE A 6 -27.70 -23.13 56.05
CA PHE A 6 -26.87 -24.33 56.22
C PHE A 6 -27.38 -25.62 55.61
N ILE A 7 -26.60 -26.17 54.66
CA ILE A 7 -25.92 -27.47 54.81
C ILE A 7 -24.53 -27.40 54.14
N VAL A 8 -23.53 -27.84 54.89
CA VAL A 8 -22.13 -28.15 54.53
C VAL A 8 -22.05 -29.62 54.11
N VAL A 9 -21.20 -30.03 53.16
CA VAL A 9 -20.35 -31.26 53.22
C VAL A 9 -19.34 -31.26 52.07
N SER A 10 -18.11 -31.61 52.42
CA SER A 10 -16.86 -31.59 51.64
C SER A 10 -16.50 -32.93 50.98
N ALA A 11 -15.47 -32.86 50.12
CA ALA A 11 -14.56 -33.93 49.63
C ALA A 11 -15.09 -34.75 48.42
N LEU A 12 -14.31 -35.09 47.38
CA LEU A 12 -12.93 -35.58 47.32
C LEU A 12 -12.22 -35.23 45.99
N LEU A 13 -10.89 -35.20 46.09
CA LEU A 13 -9.87 -35.13 45.04
C LEU A 13 -9.93 -36.30 44.04
N VAL A 14 -9.78 -36.05 42.73
CA VAL A 14 -8.94 -36.84 41.80
C VAL A 14 -8.49 -35.91 40.66
N GLY A 15 -7.18 -35.78 40.46
CA GLY A 15 -6.58 -34.89 39.46
C GLY A 15 -6.34 -35.54 38.10
N CYS A 16 -6.03 -34.69 37.12
CA CYS A 16 -5.08 -35.00 36.05
C CYS A 16 -4.10 -33.83 35.99
N ALA A 17 -2.83 -34.09 36.33
CA ALA A 17 -1.75 -33.19 35.98
C ALA A 17 -1.66 -33.16 34.45
N THR A 18 -1.81 -32.00 33.84
CA THR A 18 -1.38 -31.78 32.46
C THR A 18 -0.56 -30.50 32.43
N HIS A 19 0.65 -30.74 31.96
CA HIS A 19 1.79 -29.86 31.78
C HIS A 19 1.43 -28.44 31.31
N GLU A 20 2.04 -27.44 31.94
CA GLU A 20 2.04 -26.05 31.49
C GLU A 20 2.61 -25.95 30.06
N GLN A 21 1.87 -25.31 29.17
CA GLN A 21 2.49 -24.40 28.22
C GLN A 21 1.93 -23.02 28.54
N PRO A 22 2.76 -22.01 28.84
CA PRO A 22 2.29 -20.64 28.87
C PRO A 22 1.84 -20.27 27.46
N ILE A 23 0.54 -20.35 27.20
CA ILE A 23 -0.08 -19.59 26.13
C ILE A 23 0.13 -18.14 26.54
N SER A 24 1.09 -17.51 25.86
CA SER A 24 1.37 -16.09 25.98
C SER A 24 0.03 -15.37 25.92
N THR A 25 -0.30 -14.68 26.99
CA THR A 25 -1.40 -13.74 27.05
C THR A 25 -1.05 -12.62 26.07
N ALA A 26 -1.39 -12.83 24.81
CA ALA A 26 -1.54 -11.75 23.86
C ALA A 26 -2.71 -10.93 24.38
N THR A 27 -2.36 -10.01 25.27
CA THR A 27 -3.19 -8.91 25.70
C THR A 27 -3.70 -8.28 24.43
N SER A 28 -4.97 -8.53 24.12
CA SER A 28 -5.74 -7.77 23.15
C SER A 28 -5.99 -6.40 23.79
N THR A 29 -4.90 -5.66 23.94
CA THR A 29 -4.96 -4.21 23.91
C THR A 29 -5.27 -3.94 22.45
N GLY A 30 -6.51 -3.56 22.17
CA GLY A 30 -6.85 -2.85 20.95
C GLY A 30 -6.07 -1.55 20.93
N GLU A 31 -4.78 -1.66 20.62
CA GLU A 31 -3.99 -0.56 20.09
C GLU A 31 -4.63 -0.31 18.73
N ILE A 32 -5.46 0.72 18.69
CA ILE A 32 -5.75 1.42 17.44
C ILE A 32 -4.38 1.81 16.93
N VAL A 33 -3.80 0.97 16.07
CA VAL A 33 -2.67 1.36 15.24
C VAL A 33 -3.23 2.49 14.40
N GLU A 34 -2.97 3.70 14.88
CA GLU A 34 -3.14 4.93 14.16
C GLU A 34 -2.35 4.76 12.87
N SER A 35 -3.08 4.32 11.84
CA SER A 35 -2.49 3.99 10.57
C SER A 35 -1.91 5.27 10.01
N SER A 36 -0.59 5.37 10.04
CA SER A 36 0.16 6.45 9.42
C SER A 36 0.04 6.30 7.90
N PHE A 37 -1.14 6.60 7.36
CA PHE A 37 -1.40 6.72 5.93
C PHE A 37 -0.71 7.96 5.32
N ASP A 38 -0.01 8.75 6.12
CA ASP A 38 0.68 9.97 5.69
C ASP A 38 2.04 9.73 5.03
N GLN A 39 2.52 8.48 4.98
CA GLN A 39 3.67 8.17 4.13
C GLN A 39 3.21 8.14 2.67
N LYS A 40 3.54 9.22 1.92
CA LYS A 40 3.39 9.27 0.47
C LYS A 40 4.04 8.03 -0.14
N ALA A 41 3.22 7.13 -0.67
CA ALA A 41 3.72 5.89 -1.25
C ALA A 41 4.75 6.21 -2.35
N VAL A 42 5.90 5.54 -2.28
CA VAL A 42 6.93 5.49 -3.32
C VAL A 42 6.96 4.06 -3.86
N GLY A 43 7.49 3.85 -5.05
CA GLY A 43 7.56 2.52 -5.64
C GLY A 43 6.27 2.12 -6.34
N GLU A 44 6.11 0.82 -6.62
CA GLU A 44 4.91 0.29 -7.29
C GLU A 44 3.61 0.57 -6.51
N ASN A 45 3.69 0.70 -5.19
CA ASN A 45 2.57 1.04 -4.32
C ASN A 45 2.04 2.46 -4.57
N SER A 46 2.80 3.31 -5.27
CA SER A 46 2.36 4.63 -5.71
C SER A 46 1.50 4.61 -6.97
N LEU A 47 1.34 3.46 -7.65
CA LEU A 47 0.56 3.38 -8.89
C LEU A 47 -0.96 3.36 -8.58
N MET A 48 -1.65 4.43 -8.97
CA MET A 48 -3.06 4.67 -8.63
C MET A 48 -4.09 3.66 -9.19
N THR A 49 -3.74 2.85 -10.19
CA THR A 49 -4.69 1.88 -10.79
C THR A 49 -4.04 0.54 -11.08
N ASN A 50 -4.82 -0.54 -11.00
CA ASN A 50 -4.36 -1.88 -11.39
C ASN A 50 -3.88 -1.94 -12.85
N GLN A 51 -4.49 -1.14 -13.74
CA GLN A 51 -4.08 -1.07 -15.13
C GLN A 51 -2.70 -0.39 -15.29
N ALA A 52 -2.44 0.67 -14.51
CA ALA A 52 -1.12 1.31 -14.47
C ALA A 52 -0.07 0.33 -13.92
N LEU A 53 -0.38 -0.38 -12.83
CA LEU A 53 0.49 -1.40 -12.23
C LEU A 53 0.84 -2.51 -13.22
N LYS A 54 -0.17 -3.04 -13.91
CA LYS A 54 0.02 -4.05 -14.95
C LYS A 54 0.92 -3.52 -16.07
N SER A 55 0.64 -2.33 -16.60
CA SER A 55 1.43 -1.73 -17.68
C SER A 55 2.86 -1.42 -17.25
N TYR A 56 3.07 -1.02 -16.00
CA TYR A 56 4.38 -0.80 -15.43
C TYR A 56 5.19 -2.11 -15.42
N ARG A 57 4.64 -3.16 -14.81
CA ARG A 57 5.31 -4.46 -14.64
C ARG A 57 5.59 -5.15 -15.98
N GLU A 58 4.58 -5.23 -16.84
CA GLU A 58 4.67 -6.01 -18.08
C GLU A 58 5.36 -5.26 -19.22
N GLY A 59 5.35 -3.92 -19.19
CA GLY A 59 5.85 -3.08 -20.28
C GLY A 59 7.03 -2.20 -19.86
N TYR A 60 6.78 -1.24 -18.98
CA TYR A 60 7.74 -0.18 -18.67
C TYR A 60 9.05 -0.71 -18.06
N VAL A 61 8.97 -1.64 -17.11
CA VAL A 61 10.15 -2.22 -16.46
C VAL A 61 11.10 -2.85 -17.48
N HIS A 62 10.55 -3.57 -18.46
CA HIS A 62 11.31 -4.28 -19.49
C HIS A 62 11.67 -3.44 -20.72
N ALA A 63 11.13 -2.23 -20.84
CA ALA A 63 11.41 -1.35 -21.97
C ALA A 63 12.85 -0.81 -21.93
N THR A 64 13.40 -0.49 -23.11
CA THR A 64 14.71 0.15 -23.25
C THR A 64 14.78 1.50 -22.53
N GLU A 65 16.00 1.94 -22.23
CA GLU A 65 16.30 3.21 -21.55
C GLU A 65 15.77 4.45 -22.32
N HIS A 66 15.98 5.62 -21.71
CA HIS A 66 15.33 6.86 -22.08
C HIS A 66 13.82 6.68 -22.01
N LYS A 67 13.38 6.29 -20.81
CA LYS A 67 12.00 6.02 -20.46
C LYS A 67 11.54 6.83 -19.26
N ALA A 68 10.26 7.17 -19.26
CA ALA A 68 9.61 7.88 -18.18
C ALA A 68 8.15 7.44 -18.03
N PHE A 69 7.68 7.41 -16.79
CA PHE A 69 6.30 7.10 -16.42
C PHE A 69 5.67 8.33 -15.74
N ALA A 70 4.52 8.75 -16.25
CA ALA A 70 3.73 9.87 -15.75
C ALA A 70 2.38 9.40 -15.22
N GLN A 71 1.91 10.02 -14.14
CA GLN A 71 0.63 9.72 -13.52
C GLN A 71 0.01 10.95 -12.86
N SER A 72 -1.32 11.01 -12.84
CA SER A 72 -2.12 11.92 -12.04
C SER A 72 -2.75 11.19 -10.85
N ASP A 73 -3.07 11.93 -9.79
CA ASP A 73 -3.71 11.43 -8.56
C ASP A 73 -5.15 10.91 -8.81
N VAL A 74 -5.79 11.22 -9.96
CA VAL A 74 -7.07 10.61 -10.38
C VAL A 74 -6.90 9.35 -11.25
N GLY A 75 -5.66 8.86 -11.38
CA GLY A 75 -5.38 7.60 -12.04
C GLY A 75 -5.18 7.66 -13.55
N ALA A 76 -5.15 8.84 -14.17
CA ALA A 76 -4.64 8.98 -15.54
C ALA A 76 -3.13 8.70 -15.57
N TRP A 77 -2.64 8.01 -16.60
CA TRP A 77 -1.23 7.64 -16.71
C TRP A 77 -0.78 7.50 -18.16
N SER A 78 0.54 7.52 -18.36
CA SER A 78 1.22 7.24 -19.63
C SER A 78 2.69 6.94 -19.37
N TRP A 79 3.33 6.13 -20.21
CA TRP A 79 4.78 6.02 -20.26
C TRP A 79 5.31 6.03 -21.70
N LYS A 80 6.59 6.36 -21.83
CA LYS A 80 7.37 6.31 -23.08
C LYS A 80 8.72 5.70 -22.80
N SER A 81 9.29 5.08 -23.83
CA SER A 81 10.64 4.51 -23.84
C SER A 81 11.28 4.73 -25.20
N ASN A 82 12.55 4.34 -25.34
CA ASN A 82 13.29 4.40 -26.59
C ASN A 82 13.23 5.79 -27.23
N ARG A 83 13.33 6.84 -26.40
CA ARG A 83 13.44 8.20 -26.89
C ARG A 83 14.91 8.56 -27.13
N THR A 84 15.14 9.58 -27.94
CA THR A 84 16.50 10.08 -28.20
C THR A 84 17.17 10.68 -26.97
N SER A 85 16.40 10.98 -25.91
CA SER A 85 16.91 11.32 -24.58
C SER A 85 15.83 11.11 -23.52
N VAL A 86 16.26 11.07 -22.25
CA VAL A 86 15.37 11.07 -21.07
C VAL A 86 14.41 12.26 -21.07
N ARG A 87 14.87 13.46 -21.47
CA ARG A 87 14.03 14.66 -21.58
C ARG A 87 12.84 14.42 -22.51
N TYR A 88 13.07 13.84 -23.68
CA TYR A 88 11.99 13.54 -24.61
C TYR A 88 11.05 12.45 -24.08
N ALA A 89 11.55 11.49 -23.31
CA ALA A 89 10.70 10.51 -22.65
C ALA A 89 9.75 11.19 -21.67
N ILE A 90 10.28 12.06 -20.79
CA ILE A 90 9.53 12.85 -19.81
C ILE A 90 8.46 13.71 -20.48
N GLU A 91 8.85 14.53 -21.48
CA GLU A 91 7.93 15.44 -22.17
C GLU A 91 6.80 14.67 -22.86
N ASN A 92 7.14 13.55 -23.51
CA ASN A 92 6.16 12.76 -24.24
C ASN A 92 5.22 11.98 -23.31
N SER A 93 5.72 11.43 -22.20
CA SER A 93 4.87 10.74 -21.22
C SER A 93 3.94 11.72 -20.51
N LEU A 94 4.42 12.92 -20.15
CA LEU A 94 3.56 13.97 -19.57
C LEU A 94 2.48 14.39 -20.55
N LYS A 95 2.84 14.75 -21.79
CA LYS A 95 1.88 15.20 -22.80
C LYS A 95 0.76 14.17 -23.05
N ASP A 96 1.11 12.89 -23.09
CA ASP A 96 0.13 11.81 -23.27
C ASP A 96 -0.73 11.58 -22.02
N CYS A 97 -0.14 11.64 -20.82
CA CYS A 97 -0.89 11.58 -19.56
C CYS A 97 -1.91 12.73 -19.48
N GLN A 98 -1.47 13.96 -19.75
CA GLN A 98 -2.30 15.17 -19.73
C GLN A 98 -3.45 15.09 -20.73
N ARG A 99 -3.21 14.52 -21.91
CA ARG A 99 -4.27 14.27 -22.91
C ARG A 99 -5.33 13.32 -22.36
N ASN A 100 -4.92 12.27 -21.66
CA ASN A 100 -5.83 11.31 -21.01
C ASN A 100 -6.52 11.92 -19.79
N ASN A 101 -5.88 12.93 -19.16
CA ASN A 101 -6.33 13.59 -17.94
C ASN A 101 -7.04 14.93 -18.17
N LYS A 102 -7.40 15.27 -19.42
CA LYS A 102 -7.85 16.62 -19.82
C LYS A 102 -8.94 17.23 -18.92
N ARG A 103 -9.85 16.40 -18.38
CA ARG A 103 -10.96 16.85 -17.52
C ARG A 103 -10.53 17.19 -16.09
N HIS A 104 -9.40 16.67 -15.63
CA HIS A 104 -8.94 16.76 -14.24
C HIS A 104 -7.56 17.40 -14.12
N GLU A 105 -6.89 17.74 -15.23
CA GLU A 105 -5.51 18.24 -15.23
C GLU A 105 -5.31 19.52 -14.41
N ALA A 106 -6.34 20.38 -14.31
CA ALA A 106 -6.25 21.61 -13.53
C ALA A 106 -6.19 21.35 -12.01
N GLU A 107 -6.87 20.31 -11.54
CA GLU A 107 -7.00 19.98 -10.11
C GLU A 107 -6.03 18.88 -9.69
N TYR A 108 -5.80 17.91 -10.57
CA TYR A 108 -4.99 16.71 -10.37
C TYR A 108 -4.01 16.56 -11.53
N PRO A 109 -2.97 17.41 -11.62
CA PRO A 109 -2.06 17.40 -12.76
C PRO A 109 -1.25 16.12 -12.87
N CYS A 110 -0.92 15.72 -14.09
CA CYS A 110 0.02 14.63 -14.33
C CYS A 110 1.44 15.03 -13.90
N LYS A 111 2.13 14.13 -13.20
CA LYS A 111 3.51 14.29 -12.71
C LYS A 111 4.35 13.08 -13.14
N ILE A 112 5.66 13.27 -13.27
CA ILE A 112 6.58 12.15 -13.45
C ILE A 112 6.75 11.43 -12.11
N ILE A 113 6.64 10.09 -12.14
CA ILE A 113 6.78 9.24 -10.95
C ILE A 113 7.97 8.29 -11.04
N ASN A 114 8.43 7.98 -12.25
CA ASN A 114 9.60 7.13 -12.46
C ASN A 114 10.34 7.54 -13.75
N VAL A 115 11.67 7.55 -13.70
CA VAL A 115 12.56 7.85 -14.83
C VAL A 115 13.66 6.80 -14.89
N ASP A 116 13.78 6.11 -16.03
CA ASP A 116 14.77 5.05 -16.24
C ASP A 116 14.84 4.04 -15.06
N GLY A 117 13.69 3.64 -14.55
CA GLY A 117 13.56 2.69 -13.44
C GLY A 117 13.70 3.29 -12.05
N LYS A 118 14.09 4.56 -11.91
CA LYS A 118 14.25 5.24 -10.62
C LYS A 118 12.99 5.98 -10.22
N TRP A 119 12.49 5.73 -9.01
CA TRP A 119 11.30 6.42 -8.50
C TRP A 119 11.63 7.84 -8.07
N VAL A 120 10.75 8.79 -8.43
CA VAL A 120 10.87 10.18 -7.99
C VAL A 120 10.48 10.25 -6.51
N GLY A 121 11.41 10.68 -5.66
CA GLY A 121 11.18 10.80 -4.20
C GLY A 121 11.72 9.63 -3.38
N GLU A 122 12.38 8.65 -4.02
CA GLU A 122 13.22 7.67 -3.33
C GLU A 122 14.55 8.38 -2.97
N GLN A 123 14.75 8.71 -1.68
CA GLN A 123 16.01 9.22 -1.12
C GLN A 123 16.68 8.14 -0.29
#